data_AF-K6E942-F1
#
_entry.id   AF-K6E942-F1
#
_cell.length_a   1.000
_cell.length_b   1.000
_cell.length_c   1.000
_cell.angle_alpha   90.00
_cell.angle_beta   90.00
_cell.angle_gamma   90.00
#
_symmetry.space_group_name_H-M   'P 1'
#
loop_
_entity.id
_entity.type
_entity.pdbx_description
1 polymer ?
#
loop_
_entity_poly.entity_id
_entity_poly.type
_entity_poly.pdbx_seq_one_letter_code
_entity_poly.pdbx_strand_id
1 'polypeptide(L)'
;MHDISIISMIFTAALALVSLFLILSPLFKWGHLPYLHVGTKGQDLATTKEALLTTLNEIEFEYKMDKISHADYKHLKKQYEIEVASIMKEEEQIVEPSVDHDLMAEVEKEIEAQMQTYKKKKGEEK
;
A
#
# COMPACT_ATOMS: atom_id res chain seq x y z
N MET A 1 -30.49 46.81 15.95
CA MET A 1 -31.06 45.53 16.46
C MET A 1 -31.17 44.49 15.35
N HIS A 2 -31.64 44.84 14.15
CA HIS A 2 -31.71 43.91 13.01
C HIS A 2 -30.34 43.37 12.57
N ASP A 3 -29.29 44.20 12.53
CA ASP A 3 -27.97 43.76 12.04
C ASP A 3 -27.32 42.70 12.94
N ILE A 4 -27.48 42.83 14.27
CA ILE A 4 -26.99 41.86 15.25
C ILE A 4 -27.73 40.52 15.09
N SER A 5 -29.03 40.58 14.80
CA SER A 5 -29.86 39.39 14.55
C SER A 5 -29.48 38.68 13.24
N ILE A 6 -29.10 39.42 12.20
CA ILE A 6 -28.65 38.86 10.92
C ILE A 6 -27.29 38.18 11.09
N ILE A 7 -26.35 38.83 11.81
CA ILE A 7 -25.01 38.28 12.07
C ILE A 7 -25.09 36.97 12.88
N SER A 8 -25.93 36.93 13.93
CA SER A 8 -26.09 35.70 14.72
C SER A 8 -26.74 34.56 13.92
N MET A 9 -27.69 34.87 13.03
CA MET A 9 -28.30 33.89 12.12
C MET A 9 -27.29 33.31 11.13
N ILE A 10 -26.42 34.15 10.56
CA ILE A 10 -25.35 33.69 9.65
C ILE A 10 -24.33 32.83 10.39
N PHE A 11 -23.93 33.23 11.59
CA PHE A 11 -22.95 32.49 12.39
C PHE A 11 -23.46 31.10 12.78
N THR A 12 -24.72 31.02 13.23
CA THR A 12 -25.36 29.74 13.55
C THR A 12 -25.53 28.85 12.33
N ALA A 13 -25.92 29.41 11.18
CA ALA A 13 -25.99 28.67 9.92
C ALA A 13 -24.61 28.14 9.49
N ALA A 14 -23.55 28.95 9.60
CA ALA A 14 -22.19 28.53 9.29
C ALA A 14 -21.72 27.39 10.20
N LEU A 15 -21.96 27.48 11.51
CA LEU A 15 -21.63 26.41 12.45
C LEU A 15 -22.38 25.11 12.15
N ALA A 16 -23.68 25.22 11.80
CA ALA A 16 -24.49 24.06 11.42
C ALA A 16 -23.95 23.38 10.14
N LEU A 17 -23.54 24.16 9.14
CA LEU A 17 -22.95 23.62 7.91
C LEU A 17 -21.59 22.96 8.16
N VAL A 18 -20.73 23.56 8.99
CA VAL A 18 -19.42 22.96 9.34
C VAL A 18 -19.61 21.66 10.11
N SER A 19 -20.49 21.64 11.11
CA SER A 19 -20.75 20.42 11.89
C SER A 19 -21.41 19.33 11.03
N LEU A 20 -22.34 19.68 10.14
CA LEU A 20 -22.88 18.76 9.15
C LEU A 20 -21.77 18.20 8.24
N PHE A 21 -20.88 19.06 7.73
CA PHE A 21 -19.75 18.65 6.92
C PHE A 21 -18.82 17.68 7.66
N LEU A 22 -18.50 17.94 8.94
CA LEU A 22 -17.67 17.03 9.74
C LEU A 22 -18.32 15.66 9.97
N ILE A 23 -19.65 15.59 10.07
CA ILE A 23 -20.39 14.34 10.23
C ILE A 23 -20.48 13.58 8.90
N LEU A 24 -20.66 14.27 7.78
CA LEU A 24 -20.71 13.66 6.44
C LEU A 24 -19.33 13.33 5.86
N SER A 25 -18.29 14.04 6.27
CA SER A 25 -16.89 13.84 5.85
C SER A 25 -16.44 12.37 5.95
N PRO A 26 -16.64 11.64 7.07
CA PRO A 26 -16.22 10.24 7.15
C PRO A 26 -17.02 9.27 6.26
N LEU A 27 -18.20 9.67 5.75
CA LEU A 27 -19.01 8.84 4.84
C LEU A 27 -18.54 8.96 3.39
N PHE A 28 -17.96 10.09 3.01
CA PHE A 28 -17.26 10.25 1.75
C PHE A 28 -15.85 9.72 1.94
N LYS A 29 -15.58 8.49 1.49
CA LYS A 29 -14.26 7.85 1.54
C LYS A 29 -13.19 8.73 0.86
N TRP A 30 -12.64 9.67 1.60
CA TRP A 30 -11.43 10.43 1.28
C TRP A 30 -10.20 9.56 1.58
N GLY A 31 -10.19 8.31 1.10
CA GLY A 31 -9.09 7.36 1.26
C GLY A 31 -7.85 7.72 0.42
N HIS A 32 -7.65 8.99 0.12
CA HIS A 32 -6.57 9.48 -0.73
C HIS A 32 -6.21 10.92 -0.34
N LEU A 33 -5.95 11.18 0.95
CA LEU A 33 -5.22 12.37 1.37
C LEU A 33 -3.73 12.08 1.13
N PRO A 34 -3.12 12.52 0.01
CA PRO A 34 -1.82 12.02 -0.48
C PRO A 34 -0.62 12.66 0.22
N TYR A 35 -0.83 13.37 1.31
CA TYR A 35 0.21 14.15 1.98
C TYR A 35 0.45 13.53 3.35
N LEU A 36 1.32 12.51 3.44
CA LEU A 36 2.05 12.00 4.63
C LEU A 36 2.27 10.47 4.66
N HIS A 37 2.26 9.76 3.53
CA HIS A 37 2.60 8.32 3.51
C HIS A 37 3.57 7.99 2.35
N VAL A 38 4.81 8.44 2.47
CA VAL A 38 5.93 8.04 1.58
C VAL A 38 6.68 6.80 2.13
N GLY A 39 6.28 6.23 3.28
CA GLY A 39 7.00 5.11 3.90
C GLY A 39 6.18 3.87 4.27
N THR A 40 4.86 3.85 4.03
CA THR A 40 3.96 2.98 4.81
C THR A 40 3.16 1.99 3.98
N LYS A 41 3.19 2.07 2.64
CA LYS A 41 2.45 1.15 1.78
C LYS A 41 2.88 -0.32 2.01
N GLY A 42 4.18 -0.58 2.16
CA GLY A 42 4.68 -1.92 2.49
C GLY A 42 4.35 -2.37 3.92
N GLN A 43 4.32 -1.44 4.88
CA GLN A 43 3.96 -1.74 6.26
C GLN A 43 2.47 -2.07 6.40
N ASP A 44 1.61 -1.35 5.67
CA ASP A 44 0.17 -1.56 5.63
C ASP A 44 -0.21 -2.88 4.94
N LEU A 45 0.51 -3.25 3.86
CA LEU A 45 0.38 -4.57 3.22
C LEU A 45 0.77 -5.70 4.16
N ALA A 46 1.88 -5.56 4.89
CA ALA A 46 2.33 -6.57 5.84
C ALA A 46 1.33 -6.78 6.98
N THR A 47 0.81 -5.71 7.58
CA THR A 47 -0.22 -5.80 8.62
C THR A 47 -1.53 -6.40 8.11
N THR A 48 -1.93 -6.04 6.89
CA THR A 48 -3.13 -6.60 6.26
C THR A 48 -2.97 -8.09 5.98
N LYS A 49 -1.80 -8.51 5.48
CA LYS A 49 -1.47 -9.93 5.25
C LYS A 49 -1.55 -10.75 6.53
N GLU A 50 -0.98 -10.26 7.64
CA GLU A 50 -1.03 -10.93 8.94
C GLU A 50 -2.47 -11.09 9.45
N ALA A 51 -3.29 -10.06 9.30
CA ALA A 51 -4.70 -10.11 9.68
C ALA A 51 -5.46 -11.19 8.86
N LEU A 52 -5.27 -11.23 7.54
CA LEU A 52 -5.92 -12.22 6.67
C LEU A 52 -5.45 -13.64 6.96
N LEU A 53 -4.16 -13.85 7.22
CA LEU A 53 -3.62 -15.16 7.63
C LEU A 53 -4.20 -15.60 8.98
N THR A 54 -4.37 -14.67 9.91
CA THR A 54 -5.03 -14.94 11.20
C THR A 54 -6.48 -15.34 11.00
N THR A 55 -7.22 -14.61 10.14
CA THR A 55 -8.60 -14.95 9.79
C THR A 55 -8.69 -16.32 9.13
N LEU A 56 -7.77 -16.67 8.23
CA LEU A 56 -7.73 -17.99 7.60
C LEU A 56 -7.55 -19.11 8.63
N ASN A 57 -6.67 -18.89 9.62
CA ASN A 57 -6.45 -19.84 10.70
C ASN A 57 -7.69 -19.98 11.61
N GLU A 58 -8.40 -18.88 11.88
CA GLU A 58 -9.67 -18.93 12.63
C GLU A 58 -10.75 -19.70 11.84
N ILE A 59 -10.89 -19.46 10.54
CA ILE A 59 -11.84 -20.22 9.69
C ILE A 59 -11.54 -21.72 9.71
N GLU A 60 -10.26 -22.11 9.66
CA GLU A 60 -9.87 -23.51 9.80
C GLU A 60 -10.17 -24.08 11.18
N PHE A 61 -9.97 -23.28 12.23
CA PHE A 61 -10.33 -23.65 13.59
C PHE A 61 -11.84 -23.85 13.72
N GLU A 62 -12.65 -22.90 13.26
CA GLU A 62 -14.12 -22.99 13.31
C GLU A 62 -14.65 -24.23 12.56
N TYR A 63 -14.07 -24.54 11.39
CA TYR A 63 -14.41 -25.75 10.66
C TYR A 63 -14.02 -27.02 11.43
N LYS A 64 -12.82 -27.08 12.02
CA LYS A 64 -12.37 -28.21 12.86
C LYS A 64 -13.20 -28.39 14.12
N MET A 65 -13.88 -27.33 14.56
CA MET A 65 -14.79 -27.32 15.70
C MET A 65 -16.26 -27.58 15.30
N ASP A 66 -16.52 -27.98 14.05
CA ASP A 66 -17.86 -28.21 13.50
C ASP A 66 -18.81 -27.00 13.64
N LYS A 67 -18.27 -25.77 13.71
CA LYS A 67 -19.08 -24.54 13.81
C LYS A 67 -19.63 -24.08 12.46
N ILE A 68 -18.94 -24.42 11.38
CA ILE A 68 -19.30 -24.02 10.01
C ILE A 68 -19.33 -25.24 9.10
N SER A 69 -20.14 -25.17 8.04
CA SER A 69 -20.27 -26.28 7.09
C SER A 69 -19.01 -26.41 6.22
N HIS A 70 -18.78 -27.61 5.66
CA HIS A 70 -17.68 -27.82 4.72
C HIS A 70 -17.81 -26.94 3.45
N ALA A 71 -19.04 -26.64 3.02
CA ALA A 71 -19.28 -25.78 1.87
C ALA A 71 -18.87 -24.33 2.17
N ASP A 72 -19.26 -23.81 3.34
CA ASP A 72 -18.91 -22.46 3.78
C ASP A 72 -17.41 -22.34 4.02
N TYR A 73 -16.81 -23.32 4.69
CA TYR A 73 -15.36 -23.41 4.86
C TYR A 73 -14.62 -23.31 3.53
N LYS A 74 -15.00 -24.16 2.55
CA LYS A 74 -14.35 -24.17 1.24
C LYS A 74 -14.50 -22.84 0.49
N HIS A 75 -15.66 -22.20 0.62
CA HIS A 75 -15.91 -20.91 -0.01
C HIS A 75 -15.07 -19.80 0.63
N LEU A 76 -15.17 -19.65 1.95
CA LEU A 76 -14.46 -18.63 2.72
C LEU A 76 -12.94 -18.81 2.57
N LYS A 77 -12.42 -20.02 2.78
CA LYS A 77 -10.99 -20.31 2.65
C LYS A 77 -10.45 -19.85 1.30
N LYS A 78 -11.13 -20.20 0.22
CA LYS A 78 -10.72 -19.84 -1.14
C LYS A 78 -10.71 -18.32 -1.36
N GLN A 79 -11.69 -17.59 -0.82
CA GLN A 79 -11.73 -16.13 -0.93
C GLN A 79 -10.53 -15.48 -0.25
N TYR A 80 -10.25 -15.85 0.99
CA TYR A 80 -9.14 -15.30 1.75
C TYR A 80 -7.77 -15.73 1.19
N GLU A 81 -7.63 -16.96 0.68
CA GLU A 81 -6.40 -17.41 -0.01
C GLU A 81 -6.09 -16.57 -1.26
N ILE A 82 -7.12 -16.19 -2.03
CA ILE A 82 -6.95 -15.32 -3.22
C ILE A 82 -6.46 -13.93 -2.81
N GLU A 83 -7.02 -13.37 -1.72
CA GLU A 83 -6.66 -12.04 -1.23
C GLU A 83 -5.21 -12.01 -0.71
N VAL A 84 -4.83 -13.00 0.09
CA VAL A 84 -3.44 -13.17 0.56
C VAL A 84 -2.47 -13.31 -0.62
N ALA A 85 -2.81 -14.14 -1.61
CA ALA A 85 -1.97 -14.31 -2.80
C ALA A 85 -1.80 -13.01 -3.60
N SER A 86 -2.86 -12.19 -3.68
CA SER A 86 -2.78 -10.86 -4.32
C SER A 86 -1.82 -9.92 -3.58
N ILE A 87 -1.90 -9.88 -2.25
CA ILE A 87 -1.02 -9.05 -1.43
C ILE A 87 0.44 -9.50 -1.54
N MET A 88 0.70 -10.81 -1.48
CA MET A 88 2.06 -11.34 -1.64
C MET A 88 2.68 -10.96 -2.99
N LYS A 89 1.88 -10.96 -4.06
CA LYS A 89 2.33 -10.52 -5.39
C LYS A 89 2.63 -9.03 -5.43
N GLU A 90 1.84 -8.20 -4.75
CA GLU A 90 2.11 -6.76 -4.65
C GLU A 90 3.35 -6.47 -3.80
N GLU A 91 3.59 -7.23 -2.71
CA GLU A 91 4.85 -7.16 -1.95
C GLU A 91 6.07 -7.46 -2.82
N GLU A 92 6.01 -8.49 -3.68
CA GLU A 92 7.10 -8.84 -4.59
C GLU A 92 7.40 -7.71 -5.61
N GLN A 93 6.36 -7.06 -6.13
CA GLN A 93 6.51 -5.92 -7.05
C GLN A 93 7.08 -4.65 -6.37
N ILE A 94 6.85 -4.48 -5.07
CA ILE A 94 7.44 -3.37 -4.30
C ILE A 94 8.94 -3.63 -4.04
N VAL A 95 9.34 -4.90 -3.96
CA VAL A 95 10.73 -5.32 -3.69
C VAL A 95 11.59 -5.35 -4.96
N GLU A 96 11.02 -5.52 -6.15
CA GLU A 96 11.77 -5.32 -7.39
C GLU A 96 12.15 -3.83 -7.53
N PRO A 97 13.44 -3.45 -7.39
CA PRO A 97 13.84 -2.12 -7.78
C PRO A 97 13.57 -2.02 -9.28
N SER A 98 12.85 -0.99 -9.71
CA SER A 98 12.81 -0.62 -11.12
C SER A 98 14.26 -0.42 -11.55
N VAL A 99 14.82 -1.42 -12.24
CA VAL A 99 16.19 -1.36 -12.71
C VAL A 99 16.24 -0.22 -13.70
N ASP A 100 16.91 0.86 -13.31
CA ASP A 100 17.14 1.99 -14.20
C ASP A 100 18.12 1.52 -15.27
N HIS A 101 17.57 1.18 -16.43
CA HIS A 101 18.32 0.66 -17.57
C HIS A 101 19.35 1.68 -18.08
N ASP A 102 19.12 2.98 -17.89
CA ASP A 102 20.06 4.02 -18.30
C ASP A 102 21.28 4.06 -17.35
N LEU A 103 21.04 3.95 -16.03
CA LEU A 103 22.12 3.80 -15.05
C LEU A 103 22.91 2.51 -15.27
N MET A 104 22.23 1.40 -15.58
CA MET A 104 22.87 0.11 -15.84
C MET A 104 23.76 0.17 -17.08
N ALA A 105 23.31 0.83 -18.15
CA ALA A 105 24.08 1.03 -19.36
C ALA A 105 25.33 1.91 -19.14
N GLU A 106 25.24 2.96 -18.32
CA GLU A 106 26.41 3.80 -18.03
C GLU A 106 27.45 3.07 -17.18
N VAL A 107 27.01 2.26 -16.20
CA VAL A 107 27.91 1.39 -15.41
C VAL A 107 28.65 0.40 -16.31
N GLU A 108 27.95 -0.24 -17.24
CA GLU A 108 28.53 -1.24 -18.14
C GLU A 108 29.59 -0.63 -19.06
N LYS A 109 29.30 0.57 -19.57
CA LYS A 109 30.24 1.38 -20.37
C LYS A 109 31.49 1.77 -19.59
N GLU A 110 31.36 2.13 -18.31
CA GLU A 110 32.51 2.44 -17.46
C GLU A 110 33.38 1.21 -17.17
N ILE A 111 32.76 0.06 -16.90
CA ILE A 111 33.45 -1.22 -16.72
C ILE A 111 34.26 -1.58 -17.97
N GLU A 112 33.67 -1.43 -19.16
CA GLU A 112 34.34 -1.71 -20.43
C GLU A 112 35.55 -0.81 -20.67
N ALA A 113 35.42 0.49 -20.39
CA ALA A 113 36.51 1.45 -20.49
C ALA A 113 37.68 1.10 -19.54
N GLN A 114 37.37 0.70 -18.30
CA GLN A 114 38.39 0.26 -17.34
C GLN A 114 39.07 -1.05 -17.80
N MET A 115 38.30 -2.04 -18.25
CA MET A 115 38.80 -3.31 -18.77
C MET A 115 39.77 -3.12 -19.96
N GLN A 116 39.46 -2.21 -20.89
CA GLN A 116 40.35 -1.87 -21.99
C GLN A 116 41.66 -1.22 -21.52
N THR A 117 41.57 -0.35 -20.51
CA THR A 117 42.74 0.30 -19.91
C THR A 117 43.65 -0.72 -19.21
N TYR A 118 43.08 -1.69 -18.48
CA TYR A 118 43.83 -2.78 -17.88
C TYR A 118 44.48 -3.69 -18.92
N LYS A 119 43.79 -4.01 -20.03
CA LYS A 119 44.35 -4.82 -21.12
C LYS A 119 45.54 -4.14 -21.81
N LYS A 120 45.47 -2.82 -22.03
CA LYS A 120 46.59 -2.05 -22.58
C LYS A 120 47.80 -2.04 -21.64
N LYS A 121 47.60 -1.74 -20.36
CA LYS A 121 48.68 -1.77 -19.36
C LYS A 121 49.34 -3.15 -19.23
N LYS A 122 48.56 -4.22 -19.31
CA LYS A 122 49.08 -5.60 -19.25
C LYS A 122 49.80 -6.06 -20.53
N GLY A 123 49.62 -5.33 -21.65
CA GLY A 123 50.30 -5.58 -22.92
C GLY A 123 51.63 -4.82 -23.07
N GLU A 124 51.85 -3.74 -22.30
CA GLU A 124 53.06 -2.91 -22.35
C GLU A 124 54.17 -3.39 -21.39
N GLU A 125 53.91 -4.36 -20.50
CA GLU A 125 54.91 -4.97 -19.60
C GLU A 125 55.64 -6.20 -20.20
N LYS A 126 55.65 -6.38 -21.53
CA LYS A 126 56.44 -7.41 -22.23
C LYS A 126 57.40 -6.78 -23.23
#